data_AF-A0A3B9BZM7-F1
#
_entry.id   AF-A0A3B9BZM7-F1
#
_cell.length_a   1.000
_cell.length_b   1.000
_cell.length_c   1.000
_cell.angle_alpha   90.00
_cell.angle_beta   90.00
_cell.angle_gamma   90.00
#
_symmetry.space_group_name_H-M   'P 1'
#
loop_
_entity.id
_entity.type
_entity.pdbx_description
1 polymer ?
#
loop_
_entity_poly.entity_id
_entity_poly.type
_entity_poly.pdbx_seq_one_letter_code
_entity_poly.pdbx_strand_id
1 'polypeptide(L)'
;MNKKNLLSLVLLAFAANTNAQLYSSVNNVIGGSSVGIGISTPSLSSKLHIYGTGAVELLKLENPNASTGISRFTFNNDQVNNYATFTKYGSAVTGGYPGVTTSFPYANLFAFGNNNGPFFNVSSGNVGLAIFKAGTTKLKLYINYSNENLGLGGNSNPASSVHINNAVSGDTLKITNSTTGHNASDGLDIRTTGNAASIVNRENSTLSFGTNNTSRMSIAADGKITIGSTTTPGTYKLYVESGILTEKVKVALKSGANWADYVFSPDYSLKPLNEVAEYIQTHRHLPGVPSADEVVADGLDLGAMDAKLLEKIEELTLYMIQLQQRVAELEKANTTLTEQLKSK
;
A
#
# COMPACT_ATOMS: atom_id res chain seq x y z
N MET A 1 23.01 64.07 87.34
CA MET A 1 23.17 63.41 88.64
C MET A 1 22.85 61.92 88.46
N ASN A 2 23.89 61.05 88.49
CA ASN A 2 23.92 59.59 88.78
C ASN A 2 23.07 58.61 87.91
N LYS A 3 23.51 57.40 87.52
CA LYS A 3 24.71 56.57 87.77
C LYS A 3 24.73 55.42 86.72
N LYS A 4 25.94 54.94 86.41
CA LYS A 4 26.31 53.80 85.53
C LYS A 4 25.80 52.43 86.03
N ASN A 5 25.68 51.44 85.13
CA ASN A 5 26.27 50.08 85.20
C ASN A 5 25.78 49.23 83.99
N LEU A 6 26.65 48.93 83.01
CA LEU A 6 27.48 47.71 82.84
C LEU A 6 26.71 46.56 82.12
N LEU A 7 26.88 46.32 80.82
CA LEU A 7 27.96 45.57 80.12
C LEU A 7 27.79 44.04 80.13
N SER A 8 27.26 43.47 79.04
CA SER A 8 27.58 42.17 78.41
C SER A 8 26.66 42.02 77.19
N LEU A 9 26.99 41.48 76.02
CA LEU A 9 28.15 40.78 75.50
C LEU A 9 28.00 40.88 73.95
N VAL A 10 28.93 41.57 73.28
CA VAL A 10 29.64 41.08 72.09
C VAL A 10 28.85 40.16 71.13
N LEU A 11 28.36 40.71 70.01
CA LEU A 11 28.68 40.25 68.65
C LEU A 11 28.10 41.28 67.65
N LEU A 12 28.87 42.31 67.31
CA LEU A 12 29.56 42.41 66.02
C LEU A 12 28.61 42.26 64.82
N ALA A 13 27.91 43.34 64.51
CA ALA A 13 27.51 43.63 63.14
C ALA A 13 28.77 44.02 62.36
N PHE A 14 29.31 43.09 61.58
CA PHE A 14 30.19 43.38 60.45
C PHE A 14 29.71 42.55 59.26
N ALA A 15 29.32 43.27 58.21
CA ALA A 15 28.91 42.70 56.94
C ALA A 15 30.10 41.99 56.29
N ALA A 16 29.94 40.68 56.04
CA ALA A 16 30.66 39.98 54.98
C ALA A 16 29.60 39.49 54.00
N ASN A 17 29.62 40.04 52.79
CA ASN A 17 28.79 39.57 51.69
C ASN A 17 29.19 38.13 51.35
N THR A 18 28.37 37.16 51.71
CA THR A 18 28.40 35.81 51.15
C THR A 18 27.01 35.50 50.58
N ASN A 19 26.98 35.25 49.28
CA ASN A 19 25.74 34.95 48.55
C ASN A 19 25.12 33.65 49.06
N ALA A 20 23.87 33.68 49.52
CA ALA A 20 23.10 32.46 49.80
C ALA A 20 21.64 32.58 49.36
N GLN A 21 21.17 31.53 48.68
CA GLN A 21 19.81 31.31 48.17
C GLN A 21 18.77 31.16 49.30
N LEU A 22 17.47 31.22 48.94
CA LEU A 22 16.28 31.18 49.81
C LEU A 22 16.46 30.58 51.23
N TYR A 23 16.23 31.45 52.22
CA TYR A 23 15.90 31.18 53.63
C TYR A 23 14.37 31.13 53.80
N SER A 24 13.81 30.18 54.56
CA SER A 24 12.40 30.19 55.00
C SER A 24 12.29 30.79 56.40
N SER A 25 11.29 31.65 56.65
CA SER A 25 11.30 32.58 57.79
C SER A 25 11.07 31.97 59.18
N VAL A 26 10.66 30.70 59.34
CA VAL A 26 10.52 30.09 60.69
C VAL A 26 10.65 28.55 60.68
N ASN A 27 11.40 27.94 59.76
CA ASN A 27 11.69 26.50 59.88
C ASN A 27 13.17 26.20 59.61
N ASN A 28 13.76 25.49 60.58
CA ASN A 28 15.16 25.09 60.62
C ASN A 28 15.62 24.53 59.27
N VAL A 29 16.73 25.09 58.80
CA VAL A 29 17.60 24.58 57.75
C VAL A 29 17.75 23.06 57.90
N ILE A 30 17.22 22.29 56.96
CA ILE A 30 17.49 20.85 56.88
C ILE A 30 18.95 20.73 56.43
N GLY A 31 19.85 20.26 57.30
CA GLY A 31 21.25 20.04 56.95
C GLY A 31 21.38 19.05 55.78
N GLY A 32 22.13 19.41 54.73
CA GLY A 32 22.37 18.55 53.57
C GLY A 32 22.68 19.32 52.28
N SER A 33 23.03 18.61 51.20
CA SER A 33 23.32 19.19 49.87
C SER A 33 22.12 19.20 48.90
N SER A 34 20.93 18.95 49.43
CA SER A 34 19.67 18.74 48.69
C SER A 34 18.53 19.47 49.39
N VAL A 35 17.67 20.15 48.63
CA VAL A 35 16.49 20.88 49.13
C VAL A 35 15.23 20.03 48.94
N GLY A 36 14.49 19.78 50.02
CA GLY A 36 13.19 19.11 49.99
C GLY A 36 12.03 20.09 50.14
N ILE A 37 11.01 20.01 49.28
CA ILE A 37 9.74 20.72 49.40
C ILE A 37 8.64 19.67 49.54
N GLY A 38 7.96 19.64 50.69
CA GLY A 38 6.94 18.62 51.01
C GLY A 38 7.51 17.28 51.50
N ILE A 39 8.83 17.16 51.71
CA ILE A 39 9.50 15.94 52.20
C ILE A 39 10.63 16.29 53.18
N SER A 40 10.75 15.54 54.27
CA SER A 40 11.79 15.73 55.31
C SER A 40 13.10 14.99 55.04
N THR A 41 13.12 14.08 54.07
CA THR A 41 14.26 13.25 53.68
C THR A 41 14.47 13.28 52.15
N PRO A 42 14.96 14.40 51.57
CA PRO A 42 15.20 14.49 50.13
C PRO A 42 16.26 13.48 49.66
N SER A 43 16.14 13.01 48.40
CA SER A 43 17.11 12.06 47.84
C SER A 43 18.49 12.71 47.70
N LEU A 44 19.54 11.97 48.07
CA LEU A 44 20.93 12.45 47.95
C LEU A 44 21.37 12.65 46.49
N SER A 45 20.67 12.02 45.55
CA SER A 45 20.94 12.12 44.11
C SER A 45 20.20 13.28 43.43
N SER A 46 19.33 14.01 44.14
CA SER A 46 18.64 15.20 43.60
C SER A 46 18.94 16.45 44.41
N LYS A 47 19.15 17.58 43.71
CA LYS A 47 19.40 18.87 44.38
C LYS A 47 18.12 19.60 44.80
N LEU A 48 17.02 19.32 44.11
CA LEU A 48 15.67 19.74 44.49
C LEU A 48 14.75 18.51 44.43
N HIS A 49 14.08 18.21 45.53
CA HIS A 49 13.08 17.15 45.63
C HIS A 49 11.74 17.76 46.03
N ILE A 50 10.78 17.79 45.12
CA ILE A 50 9.40 18.20 45.41
C ILE A 50 8.54 16.94 45.55
N TYR A 51 7.84 16.81 46.67
CA TYR A 51 7.01 15.66 46.99
C TYR A 51 5.60 16.11 47.36
N GLY A 52 4.60 15.33 46.93
CA GLY A 52 3.21 15.51 47.31
C GLY A 52 2.44 14.21 47.19
N THR A 53 1.39 14.05 48.00
CA THR A 53 0.47 12.91 47.95
C THR A 53 -0.88 13.39 47.44
N GLY A 54 -1.51 12.61 46.55
CA GLY A 54 -2.81 12.94 45.94
C GLY A 54 -2.71 13.65 44.58
N ALA A 55 -3.85 14.13 44.08
CA ALA A 55 -3.95 14.84 42.80
C ALA A 55 -3.52 16.32 42.96
N VAL A 56 -2.22 16.53 43.19
CA VAL A 56 -1.63 17.85 43.44
C VAL A 56 -0.63 18.23 42.36
N GLU A 57 -0.67 19.49 41.93
CA GLU A 57 0.33 20.07 41.03
C GLU A 57 1.63 20.31 41.80
N LEU A 58 2.70 19.60 41.45
CA LEU A 58 3.99 19.70 42.16
C LEU A 58 4.83 20.90 41.70
N LEU A 59 4.72 21.30 40.43
CA LEU A 59 5.46 22.43 39.88
C LEU A 59 4.63 23.13 38.80
N LYS A 60 4.31 24.39 39.04
CA LYS A 60 3.64 25.28 38.08
C LYS A 60 4.60 26.38 37.65
N LEU A 61 4.81 26.53 36.34
CA LEU A 61 5.61 27.60 35.76
C LEU A 61 4.71 28.45 34.86
N GLU A 62 4.06 29.45 35.43
CA GLU A 62 3.09 30.28 34.71
C GLU A 62 3.55 31.73 34.55
N ASN A 63 3.22 32.30 33.40
CA ASN A 63 3.34 33.73 33.13
C ASN A 63 1.99 34.22 32.58
N PRO A 64 1.20 34.96 33.37
CA PRO A 64 -0.16 35.35 32.98
C PRO A 64 -0.20 36.58 32.06
N ASN A 65 0.95 37.10 31.60
CA ASN A 65 1.01 38.30 30.78
C ASN A 65 0.43 38.07 29.36
N ALA A 66 -0.69 38.75 29.06
CA ALA A 66 -1.47 38.55 27.84
C ALA A 66 -0.86 39.14 26.54
N SER A 67 0.21 39.94 26.62
CA SER A 67 0.73 40.68 25.46
C SER A 67 2.15 40.30 25.06
N THR A 68 3.00 39.86 26.01
CA THR A 68 4.44 39.58 25.78
C THR A 68 5.01 38.46 26.66
N GLY A 69 4.16 37.71 27.37
CA GLY A 69 4.61 36.70 28.33
C GLY A 69 5.35 35.53 27.68
N ILE A 70 6.56 35.25 28.15
CA ILE A 70 7.28 34.00 27.86
C ILE A 70 7.50 33.28 29.19
N SER A 71 7.12 32.00 29.25
CA SER A 71 7.58 31.05 30.27
C SER A 71 8.59 30.12 29.62
N ARG A 72 9.73 29.91 30.29
CA ARG A 72 10.79 29.04 29.77
C ARG A 72 11.29 28.12 30.86
N PHE A 73 11.38 26.83 30.55
CA PHE A 73 12.07 25.84 31.36
C PHE A 73 13.27 25.33 30.56
N THR A 74 14.49 25.60 31.02
CA THR A 74 15.71 25.32 30.26
C THR A 74 16.70 24.51 31.09
N PHE A 75 17.23 23.47 30.45
CA PHE A 75 18.40 22.73 30.92
C PHE A 75 19.58 23.14 30.05
N ASN A 76 20.67 23.58 30.68
CA ASN A 76 21.95 23.80 29.99
C ASN A 76 22.89 22.67 30.40
N ASN A 77 23.50 22.02 29.41
CA ASN A 77 24.52 21.02 29.65
C ASN A 77 25.55 21.07 28.53
N ASP A 78 26.80 21.46 28.85
CA ASP A 78 27.75 21.99 27.86
C ASP A 78 29.03 21.14 27.68
N GLN A 79 29.00 19.87 28.06
CA GLN A 79 30.14 18.95 27.91
C GLN A 79 29.78 17.76 27.01
N VAL A 80 30.80 17.07 26.47
CA VAL A 80 30.64 16.02 25.45
C VAL A 80 29.82 14.80 25.93
N ASN A 81 29.72 14.57 27.25
CA ASN A 81 29.02 13.41 27.84
C ASN A 81 27.81 13.82 28.71
N ASN A 82 27.38 15.06 28.60
CA ASN A 82 26.43 15.68 29.50
C ASN A 82 25.03 15.60 28.87
N TYR A 83 24.07 14.98 29.57
CA TYR A 83 22.67 14.87 29.12
C TYR A 83 21.71 15.56 30.09
N ALA A 84 20.62 16.10 29.56
CA ALA A 84 19.47 16.53 30.35
C ALA A 84 18.28 15.68 29.94
N THR A 85 17.65 15.01 30.89
CA THR A 85 16.54 14.10 30.63
C THR A 85 15.33 14.48 31.45
N PHE A 86 14.16 14.30 30.84
CA PHE A 86 12.93 14.09 31.59
C PHE A 86 12.77 12.59 31.81
N THR A 87 13.11 12.12 33.01
CA THR A 87 13.02 10.71 33.35
C THR A 87 11.80 10.48 34.23
N LYS A 88 10.88 9.64 33.76
CA LYS A 88 9.78 9.14 34.58
C LYS A 88 10.15 7.78 35.15
N TYR A 89 10.19 7.68 36.48
CA TYR A 89 10.35 6.40 37.17
C TYR A 89 9.01 5.66 37.18
N GLY A 90 9.05 4.35 36.89
CA GLY A 90 7.88 3.51 36.60
C GLY A 90 6.87 3.41 37.76
N SER A 91 5.65 2.94 37.44
CA SER A 91 4.68 2.46 38.43
C SER A 91 4.37 1.00 38.11
N ALA A 92 4.31 0.16 39.13
CA ALA A 92 3.85 -1.22 39.00
C ALA A 92 2.33 -1.33 38.83
N VAL A 93 1.62 -0.19 38.79
CA VAL A 93 0.16 -0.14 38.66
C VAL A 93 -0.22 -0.14 37.18
N THR A 94 -0.99 -1.16 36.80
CA THR A 94 -1.63 -1.27 35.49
C THR A 94 -2.60 -0.10 35.27
N GLY A 95 -2.46 0.59 34.14
CA GLY A 95 -3.37 1.64 33.70
C GLY A 95 -3.01 2.10 32.30
N GLY A 96 -3.92 2.70 31.56
CA GLY A 96 -3.62 3.11 30.19
C GLY A 96 -4.79 3.89 29.61
N TYR A 97 -4.55 4.54 28.47
CA TYR A 97 -5.60 5.32 27.83
C TYR A 97 -6.56 4.39 27.06
N PRO A 98 -7.88 4.68 27.09
CA PRO A 98 -8.86 3.90 26.32
C PRO A 98 -8.44 3.76 24.85
N GLY A 99 -8.44 2.52 24.35
CA GLY A 99 -8.08 2.17 22.98
C GLY A 99 -6.64 1.73 22.75
N VAL A 100 -5.70 1.99 23.67
CA VAL A 100 -4.26 1.68 23.48
C VAL A 100 -3.61 1.03 24.71
N THR A 101 -4.42 0.54 25.64
CA THR A 101 -3.98 -0.02 26.94
C THR A 101 -3.00 -1.17 26.79
N THR A 102 -3.11 -2.01 25.77
CA THR A 102 -2.17 -3.14 25.57
C THR A 102 -0.80 -2.68 25.10
N SER A 103 -0.73 -1.64 24.27
CA SER A 103 0.53 -1.07 23.76
C SER A 103 1.20 -0.12 24.76
N PHE A 104 0.41 0.48 25.66
CA PHE A 104 0.83 1.41 26.71
C PHE A 104 0.14 1.06 28.06
N PRO A 105 0.56 -0.03 28.73
CA PRO A 105 -0.19 -0.68 29.83
C PRO A 105 0.04 -0.13 31.23
N TYR A 106 0.90 0.86 31.40
CA TYR A 106 1.16 1.46 32.71
C TYR A 106 0.45 2.79 32.86
N ALA A 107 -0.17 3.02 34.03
CA ALA A 107 -0.85 4.28 34.39
C ALA A 107 0.10 5.50 34.33
N ASN A 108 1.38 5.22 34.13
CA ASN A 108 2.56 6.05 34.18
C ASN A 108 3.17 6.28 32.79
N LEU A 109 2.35 6.53 31.79
CA LEU A 109 2.82 6.99 30.49
C LEU A 109 3.52 8.34 30.63
N PHE A 110 4.72 8.51 30.07
CA PHE A 110 5.24 9.85 29.85
C PHE A 110 4.47 10.42 28.66
N ALA A 111 3.45 11.22 28.98
CA ALA A 111 2.53 11.74 27.99
C ALA A 111 2.45 13.26 28.02
N PHE A 112 2.50 13.85 26.83
CA PHE A 112 2.11 15.24 26.63
C PHE A 112 0.73 15.25 25.99
N GLY A 113 -0.19 16.02 26.55
CA GLY A 113 -1.58 16.08 26.13
C GLY A 113 -2.24 17.38 26.54
N ASN A 114 -3.50 17.55 26.16
CA ASN A 114 -4.34 18.64 26.63
C ASN A 114 -5.55 18.07 27.40
N ASN A 115 -6.54 18.91 27.71
CA ASN A 115 -7.77 18.47 28.39
C ASN A 115 -8.54 17.35 27.65
N ASN A 116 -8.24 17.15 26.37
CA ASN A 116 -8.80 16.09 25.56
C ASN A 116 -7.86 14.87 25.48
N GLY A 117 -6.87 14.70 26.35
CA GLY A 117 -6.05 13.48 26.39
C GLY A 117 -4.68 13.59 25.70
N PRO A 118 -3.95 12.46 25.61
CA PRO A 118 -2.53 12.46 25.28
C PRO A 118 -2.28 12.48 23.76
N PHE A 119 -1.30 13.27 23.35
CA PHE A 119 -0.81 13.37 21.98
C PHE A 119 0.47 12.55 21.77
N PHE A 120 1.43 12.63 22.68
CA PHE A 120 2.69 11.87 22.63
C PHE A 120 2.75 10.90 23.80
N ASN A 121 3.16 9.66 23.57
CA ASN A 121 3.09 8.56 24.52
C ASN A 121 4.40 7.77 24.52
N VAL A 122 5.04 7.61 25.67
CA VAL A 122 6.25 6.77 25.81
C VAL A 122 6.16 5.82 26.99
N SER A 123 6.34 4.52 26.73
CA SER A 123 6.33 3.47 27.75
C SER A 123 7.21 2.29 27.34
N SER A 124 8.10 1.82 28.22
CA SER A 124 8.94 0.63 27.98
C SER A 124 9.66 0.62 26.62
N GLY A 125 10.16 1.78 26.20
CA GLY A 125 10.81 1.99 24.90
C GLY A 125 9.86 2.21 23.73
N ASN A 126 8.57 1.88 23.86
CA ASN A 126 7.57 2.18 22.83
C ASN A 126 7.35 3.68 22.74
N VAL A 127 7.18 4.19 21.52
CA VAL A 127 6.92 5.60 21.23
C VAL A 127 5.68 5.70 20.36
N GLY A 128 4.72 6.55 20.73
CA GLY A 128 3.48 6.72 19.97
C GLY A 128 3.06 8.18 19.84
N LEU A 129 2.51 8.52 18.66
CA LEU A 129 1.73 9.73 18.44
C LEU A 129 0.27 9.34 18.26
N ALA A 130 -0.59 9.96 19.04
CA ALA A 130 -2.01 9.65 19.09
C ALA A 130 -2.87 10.90 18.99
N ILE A 131 -4.12 10.66 18.58
CA ILE A 131 -5.19 11.63 18.68
C ILE A 131 -6.26 11.08 19.61
N PHE A 132 -6.86 11.94 20.41
CA PHE A 132 -8.07 11.58 21.14
C PHE A 132 -9.30 12.03 20.37
N LYS A 133 -10.23 11.10 20.14
CA LYS A 133 -11.48 11.37 19.45
C LYS A 133 -12.60 10.56 20.10
N ALA A 134 -13.63 11.26 20.59
CA ALA A 134 -14.82 10.67 21.17
C ALA A 134 -14.51 9.63 22.28
N GLY A 135 -13.72 10.01 23.28
CA GLY A 135 -13.41 9.14 24.42
C GLY A 135 -12.32 8.09 24.16
N THR A 136 -11.84 7.94 22.92
CA THR A 136 -10.87 6.91 22.54
C THR A 136 -9.58 7.50 21.98
N THR A 137 -8.46 6.92 22.37
CA THR A 137 -7.14 7.23 21.81
C THR A 137 -6.91 6.41 20.53
N LYS A 138 -6.56 7.09 19.45
CA LYS A 138 -6.21 6.47 18.17
C LYS A 138 -4.74 6.71 17.88
N LEU A 139 -3.93 5.66 17.84
CA LEU A 139 -2.54 5.71 17.42
C LEU A 139 -2.49 6.02 15.93
N LYS A 140 -1.72 7.04 15.58
CA LYS A 140 -1.44 7.42 14.19
C LYS A 140 -0.03 7.07 13.78
N LEU A 141 0.89 7.10 14.74
CA LEU A 141 2.24 6.58 14.59
C LEU A 141 2.60 5.79 15.85
N TYR A 142 3.22 4.63 15.68
CA TYR A 142 3.62 3.76 16.78
C TYR A 142 4.91 3.05 16.42
N ILE A 143 5.96 3.29 17.20
CA ILE A 143 7.21 2.53 17.16
C ILE A 143 7.19 1.57 18.33
N ASN A 144 7.24 0.28 18.03
CA ASN A 144 7.33 -0.76 19.04
C ASN A 144 8.80 -1.08 19.34
N TYR A 145 9.17 -1.06 20.61
CA TYR A 145 10.55 -1.32 21.04
C TYR A 145 10.97 -2.77 20.87
N SER A 146 10.10 -3.72 21.20
CA SER A 146 10.44 -5.15 21.18
C SER A 146 10.74 -5.68 19.78
N ASN A 147 10.09 -5.14 18.75
CA ASN A 147 10.25 -5.60 17.37
C ASN A 147 10.74 -4.53 16.39
N GLU A 148 11.00 -3.32 16.86
CA GLU A 148 11.52 -2.18 16.10
C GLU A 148 10.66 -1.74 14.90
N ASN A 149 9.40 -2.18 14.85
CA ASN A 149 8.51 -1.90 13.73
C ASN A 149 7.74 -0.58 13.90
N LEU A 150 7.45 0.08 12.76
CA LEU A 150 6.63 1.29 12.66
C LEU A 150 5.19 0.95 12.24
N GLY A 151 4.23 1.18 13.12
CA GLY A 151 2.79 1.15 12.85
C GLY A 151 2.25 2.53 12.44
N LEU A 152 1.38 2.55 11.42
CA LEU A 152 0.71 3.75 10.91
C LEU A 152 -0.81 3.55 10.89
N GLY A 153 -1.54 4.50 11.46
CA GLY A 153 -3.00 4.62 11.29
C GLY A 153 -3.90 3.85 12.26
N GLY A 154 -3.37 2.91 13.05
CA GLY A 154 -4.16 1.95 13.84
C GLY A 154 -3.53 1.57 15.18
N ASN A 155 -4.31 0.85 16.00
CA ASN A 155 -3.97 0.50 17.38
C ASN A 155 -3.45 -0.94 17.55
N SER A 156 -3.14 -1.61 16.44
CA SER A 156 -2.59 -2.97 16.44
C SER A 156 -1.07 -2.94 16.62
N ASN A 157 -0.49 -3.99 17.21
CA ASN A 157 0.96 -4.14 17.22
C ASN A 157 1.50 -4.31 15.79
N PRO A 158 2.51 -3.52 15.37
CA PRO A 158 3.05 -3.60 14.03
C PRO A 158 3.74 -4.94 13.80
N ALA A 159 3.34 -5.66 12.75
CA ALA A 159 3.80 -7.03 12.44
C ALA A 159 4.84 -7.07 11.31
N SER A 160 5.20 -5.92 10.76
CA SER A 160 6.20 -5.72 9.71
C SER A 160 6.90 -4.39 9.95
N SER A 161 8.11 -4.20 9.39
CA SER A 161 8.94 -3.00 9.60
C SER A 161 8.18 -1.69 9.39
N VAL A 162 7.29 -1.66 8.40
CA VAL A 162 6.22 -0.65 8.29
C VAL A 162 4.89 -1.39 8.16
N HIS A 163 3.95 -1.14 9.07
CA HIS A 163 2.62 -1.73 9.10
C HIS A 163 1.56 -0.62 9.06
N ILE A 164 0.84 -0.52 7.94
CA ILE A 164 -0.34 0.35 7.84
C ILE A 164 -1.56 -0.48 8.22
N ASN A 165 -2.31 -0.03 9.23
CA ASN A 165 -3.52 -0.68 9.70
C ASN A 165 -4.51 0.38 10.21
N ASN A 166 -5.81 0.21 10.01
CA ASN A 166 -6.85 1.02 10.63
C ASN A 166 -8.06 0.14 10.95
N ALA A 167 -8.82 0.55 11.96
CA ALA A 167 -9.97 -0.21 12.45
C ALA A 167 -11.23 -0.06 11.56
N VAL A 168 -11.15 0.67 10.45
CA VAL A 168 -12.27 0.89 9.51
C VAL A 168 -12.00 0.16 8.20
N SER A 169 -13.05 -0.36 7.56
CA SER A 169 -12.93 -1.00 6.25
C SER A 169 -12.39 0.00 5.22
N GLY A 170 -11.16 -0.23 4.72
CA GLY A 170 -10.52 0.62 3.72
C GLY A 170 -9.20 1.24 4.20
N ASP A 171 -8.17 0.41 4.39
CA ASP A 171 -6.80 0.91 4.61
C ASP A 171 -6.18 1.32 3.28
N THR A 172 -5.70 2.54 3.17
CA THR A 172 -5.11 3.07 1.93
C THR A 172 -3.81 3.81 2.24
N LEU A 173 -2.72 3.37 1.61
CA LEU A 173 -1.58 4.24 1.36
C LEU A 173 -1.90 5.06 0.11
N LYS A 174 -2.12 6.37 0.30
CA LYS A 174 -2.38 7.31 -0.77
C LYS A 174 -1.13 8.11 -1.08
N ILE A 175 -0.70 8.09 -2.34
CA ILE A 175 0.46 8.84 -2.82
C ILE A 175 -0.04 9.84 -3.85
N THR A 176 0.18 11.12 -3.56
CA THR A 176 -0.23 12.25 -4.40
C THR A 176 0.93 13.21 -4.58
N ASN A 177 0.86 14.07 -5.58
CA ASN A 177 1.78 15.17 -5.79
C ASN A 177 1.02 16.44 -6.21
N SER A 178 1.74 17.53 -6.46
CA SER A 178 1.16 18.82 -6.86
C SER A 178 0.37 18.76 -8.17
N THR A 179 0.63 17.79 -9.04
CA THR A 179 -0.08 17.60 -10.32
C THR A 179 -1.37 16.82 -10.13
N THR A 180 -1.35 15.76 -9.33
CA THR A 180 -2.55 14.93 -9.08
C THR A 180 -3.58 15.62 -8.17
N GLY A 181 -3.14 16.53 -7.29
CA GLY A 181 -4.00 17.08 -6.24
C GLY A 181 -4.05 16.19 -5.00
N HIS A 182 -4.96 16.46 -4.07
CA HIS A 182 -4.99 15.81 -2.73
C HIS A 182 -6.40 15.39 -2.26
N ASN A 183 -7.38 15.32 -3.16
CA ASN A 183 -8.73 14.88 -2.87
C ASN A 183 -8.85 13.34 -2.85
N ALA A 184 -10.02 12.84 -2.46
CA ALA A 184 -10.29 11.39 -2.38
C ALA A 184 -10.07 10.65 -3.72
N SER A 185 -10.23 11.34 -4.84
CA SER A 185 -10.13 10.79 -6.19
C SER A 185 -8.75 10.96 -6.84
N ASP A 186 -7.75 11.43 -6.12
CA ASP A 186 -6.46 11.82 -6.74
C ASP A 186 -5.34 10.79 -6.47
N GLY A 187 -4.37 10.66 -7.37
CA GLY A 187 -3.12 9.93 -7.19
C GLY A 187 -3.23 8.40 -7.16
N LEU A 188 -2.26 7.77 -6.49
CA LEU A 188 -2.11 6.31 -6.40
C LEU A 188 -2.61 5.81 -5.04
N ASP A 189 -3.52 4.84 -5.08
CA ASP A 189 -3.98 4.11 -3.90
C ASP A 189 -3.37 2.69 -3.89
N ILE A 190 -2.68 2.33 -2.81
CA ILE A 190 -2.37 0.93 -2.46
C ILE A 190 -3.22 0.58 -1.25
N ARG A 191 -4.19 -0.33 -1.39
CA ARG A 191 -5.23 -0.51 -0.38
C ARG A 191 -5.79 -1.91 -0.25
N THR A 192 -6.43 -2.15 0.88
CA THR A 192 -7.34 -3.28 1.10
C THR A 192 -8.77 -2.79 1.37
N THR A 193 -9.77 -3.52 0.91
CA THR A 193 -11.19 -3.27 1.23
C THR A 193 -11.85 -4.62 1.53
N GLY A 194 -12.17 -4.85 2.80
CA GLY A 194 -12.39 -6.22 3.29
C GLY A 194 -11.16 -7.09 2.99
N ASN A 195 -11.38 -8.21 2.30
CA ASN A 195 -10.31 -9.15 1.92
C ASN A 195 -9.69 -8.85 0.54
N ALA A 196 -10.21 -7.88 -0.21
CA ALA A 196 -9.70 -7.55 -1.54
C ALA A 196 -8.53 -6.55 -1.45
N ALA A 197 -7.44 -6.80 -2.16
CA ALA A 197 -6.30 -5.90 -2.29
C ALA A 197 -6.28 -5.25 -3.68
N SER A 198 -5.82 -4.01 -3.78
CA SER A 198 -5.71 -3.30 -5.05
C SER A 198 -4.60 -2.25 -5.08
N ILE A 199 -4.05 -2.03 -6.27
CA ILE A 199 -3.19 -0.90 -6.62
C ILE A 199 -3.90 -0.14 -7.73
N VAL A 200 -4.27 1.12 -7.49
CA VAL A 200 -5.13 1.89 -8.40
C VAL A 200 -4.54 3.27 -8.62
N ASN A 201 -4.13 3.56 -9.86
CA ASN A 201 -3.95 4.94 -10.29
C ASN A 201 -5.34 5.55 -10.52
N ARG A 202 -5.69 6.59 -9.77
CA ARG A 202 -6.97 7.29 -9.92
C ARG A 202 -6.94 8.35 -11.01
N GLU A 203 -5.75 8.71 -11.46
CA GLU A 203 -5.56 9.66 -12.54
C GLU A 203 -5.96 9.07 -13.89
N ASN A 204 -6.38 9.94 -14.82
CA ASN A 204 -6.59 9.58 -16.23
C ASN A 204 -5.24 9.42 -16.95
N SER A 205 -4.41 8.50 -16.45
CA SER A 205 -3.04 8.27 -16.90
C SER A 205 -2.59 6.84 -16.63
N THR A 206 -1.37 6.53 -17.04
CA THR A 206 -0.81 5.18 -17.04
C THR A 206 -0.41 4.69 -15.65
N LEU A 207 -0.74 3.44 -15.33
CA LEU A 207 -0.12 2.67 -14.25
C LEU A 207 0.97 1.76 -14.83
N SER A 208 2.23 2.02 -14.49
CA SER A 208 3.40 1.30 -15.03
C SER A 208 4.03 0.36 -14.01
N PHE A 209 4.50 -0.79 -14.51
CA PHE A 209 5.30 -1.76 -13.77
C PHE A 209 6.62 -1.96 -14.50
N GLY A 210 7.75 -1.87 -13.78
CA GLY A 210 9.06 -1.81 -14.40
C GLY A 210 10.19 -2.36 -13.56
N THR A 211 11.29 -2.69 -14.24
CA THR A 211 12.56 -3.14 -13.65
C THR A 211 13.71 -2.52 -14.43
N ASN A 212 14.86 -2.35 -13.78
CA ASN A 212 16.05 -1.71 -14.38
C ASN A 212 15.71 -0.36 -15.06
N ASN A 213 15.02 0.51 -14.32
CA ASN A 213 14.60 1.85 -14.77
C ASN A 213 13.80 1.87 -16.09
N THR A 214 13.09 0.78 -16.44
CA THR A 214 12.32 0.67 -17.67
C THR A 214 10.93 0.09 -17.38
N SER A 215 9.88 0.67 -17.97
CA SER A 215 8.53 0.09 -17.93
C SER A 215 8.50 -1.20 -18.74
N ARG A 216 8.03 -2.29 -18.12
CA ARG A 216 7.89 -3.62 -18.74
C ARG A 216 6.44 -3.99 -19.01
N MET A 217 5.53 -3.44 -18.22
CA MET A 217 4.09 -3.59 -18.40
C MET A 217 3.41 -2.28 -18.05
N SER A 218 2.34 -1.94 -18.75
CA SER A 218 1.55 -0.75 -18.43
C SER A 218 0.06 -0.98 -18.62
N ILE A 219 -0.73 -0.27 -17.83
CA ILE A 219 -2.18 -0.15 -17.99
C ILE A 219 -2.46 1.32 -18.31
N ALA A 220 -2.90 1.59 -19.54
CA ALA A 220 -3.27 2.93 -19.98
C ALA A 220 -4.63 3.35 -19.40
N ALA A 221 -4.95 4.64 -19.48
CA ALA A 221 -6.17 5.19 -18.90
C ALA A 221 -7.47 4.64 -19.53
N ASP A 222 -7.41 4.17 -20.78
CA ASP A 222 -8.52 3.49 -21.48
C ASP A 222 -8.60 1.97 -21.16
N GLY A 223 -7.77 1.51 -20.23
CA GLY A 223 -7.69 0.13 -19.78
C GLY A 223 -6.94 -0.82 -20.72
N LYS A 224 -6.20 -0.31 -21.72
CA LYS A 224 -5.34 -1.15 -22.54
C LYS A 224 -4.09 -1.56 -21.77
N ILE A 225 -3.72 -2.83 -21.91
CA ILE A 225 -2.55 -3.43 -21.28
C ILE A 225 -1.48 -3.67 -22.34
N THR A 226 -0.26 -3.22 -22.07
CA THR A 226 0.92 -3.57 -22.87
C THR A 226 1.93 -4.33 -22.02
N ILE A 227 2.57 -5.33 -22.62
CA ILE A 227 3.75 -6.01 -22.09
C ILE A 227 4.87 -5.82 -23.12
N GLY A 228 5.97 -5.20 -22.72
CA GLY A 228 7.03 -4.72 -23.60
C GLY A 228 7.16 -3.19 -23.61
N SER A 229 8.05 -2.68 -24.47
CA SER A 229 8.38 -1.26 -24.60
C SER A 229 7.66 -0.62 -25.78
N THR A 230 6.33 -0.73 -25.81
CA THR A 230 5.53 -0.37 -26.98
C THR A 230 4.10 0.04 -26.62
N THR A 231 3.38 0.59 -27.60
CA THR A 231 1.97 0.98 -27.50
C THR A 231 1.08 -0.09 -28.13
N THR A 232 -0.11 -0.30 -27.55
CA THR A 232 -1.10 -1.24 -28.09
C THR A 232 -1.54 -0.80 -29.49
N PRO A 233 -1.41 -1.63 -30.54
CA PRO A 233 -1.93 -1.30 -31.86
C PRO A 233 -3.46 -1.37 -31.87
N GLY A 234 -4.10 -0.50 -32.64
CA GLY A 234 -5.52 -0.56 -32.96
C GLY A 234 -6.46 -0.64 -31.74
N THR A 235 -7.40 -1.58 -31.80
CA THR A 235 -8.51 -1.74 -30.84
C THR A 235 -8.28 -2.83 -29.79
N TYR A 236 -7.11 -3.49 -29.80
CA TYR A 236 -6.80 -4.57 -28.87
C TYR A 236 -6.66 -4.07 -27.43
N LYS A 237 -7.17 -4.86 -26.46
CA LYS A 237 -7.05 -4.56 -25.02
C LYS A 237 -5.77 -5.10 -24.39
N LEU A 238 -5.12 -6.08 -25.00
CA LEU A 238 -3.85 -6.63 -24.57
C LEU A 238 -2.91 -6.75 -25.77
N TYR A 239 -1.69 -6.25 -25.64
CA TYR A 239 -0.62 -6.47 -26.59
C TYR A 239 0.65 -6.94 -25.88
N VAL A 240 1.30 -7.96 -26.44
CA VAL A 240 2.52 -8.55 -25.91
C VAL A 240 3.59 -8.50 -26.99
N GLU A 241 4.60 -7.65 -26.78
CA GLU A 241 5.75 -7.52 -27.67
C GLU A 241 6.52 -8.85 -27.73
N SER A 242 6.94 -9.25 -28.93
CA SER A 242 7.67 -10.51 -29.19
C SER A 242 6.89 -11.81 -28.90
N GLY A 243 5.57 -11.73 -28.66
CA GLY A 243 4.67 -12.88 -28.62
C GLY A 243 4.55 -13.57 -27.26
N ILE A 244 3.82 -14.70 -27.25
CA ILE A 244 3.51 -15.47 -26.04
C ILE A 244 3.92 -16.93 -26.28
N LEU A 245 4.82 -17.45 -25.45
CA LEU A 245 5.09 -18.88 -25.37
C LEU A 245 4.15 -19.49 -24.32
N THR A 246 3.30 -20.43 -24.74
CA THR A 246 2.31 -21.09 -23.87
C THR A 246 2.18 -22.57 -24.24
N GLU A 247 1.89 -23.41 -23.24
CA GLU A 247 1.60 -24.83 -23.45
C GLU A 247 0.18 -25.06 -24.00
N LYS A 248 -0.73 -24.12 -23.75
CA LYS A 248 -2.14 -24.23 -24.16
C LYS A 248 -2.76 -22.87 -24.42
N VAL A 249 -3.57 -22.80 -25.48
CA VAL A 249 -4.42 -21.65 -25.81
C VAL A 249 -5.83 -22.14 -26.09
N LYS A 250 -6.83 -21.40 -25.58
CA LYS A 250 -8.25 -21.63 -25.90
C LYS A 250 -8.82 -20.32 -26.43
N VAL A 251 -9.21 -20.31 -27.69
CA VAL A 251 -9.85 -19.17 -28.35
C VAL A 251 -11.35 -19.41 -28.38
N ALA A 252 -12.13 -18.46 -27.90
CA ALA A 252 -13.60 -18.52 -27.94
C ALA A 252 -14.12 -17.36 -28.79
N LEU A 253 -14.84 -17.69 -29.85
CA LEU A 253 -15.50 -16.70 -30.69
C LEU A 253 -16.76 -16.19 -30.00
N LYS A 254 -17.07 -14.90 -30.19
CA LYS A 254 -18.25 -14.26 -29.58
C LYS A 254 -19.58 -14.86 -30.06
N SER A 255 -19.62 -15.41 -31.27
CA SER A 255 -20.79 -16.03 -31.89
C SER A 255 -20.40 -17.20 -32.78
N GLY A 256 -21.26 -18.22 -32.86
CA GLY A 256 -21.09 -19.37 -33.75
C GLY A 256 -21.34 -19.09 -35.23
N ALA A 257 -21.81 -17.89 -35.59
CA ALA A 257 -22.10 -17.52 -36.99
C ALA A 257 -20.88 -17.62 -37.92
N ASN A 258 -19.67 -17.60 -37.36
CA ASN A 258 -18.42 -17.72 -38.10
C ASN A 258 -17.83 -19.14 -38.06
N TRP A 259 -18.58 -20.13 -37.58
CA TRP A 259 -18.17 -21.54 -37.56
C TRP A 259 -18.66 -22.26 -38.81
N ALA A 260 -17.88 -23.22 -39.32
CA ALA A 260 -17.96 -23.67 -40.71
C ALA A 260 -19.12 -24.62 -41.06
N ASP A 261 -20.00 -24.99 -40.12
CA ASP A 261 -21.03 -26.03 -40.29
C ASP A 261 -22.01 -25.84 -41.47
N TYR A 262 -22.00 -24.67 -42.11
CA TYR A 262 -22.89 -24.32 -43.23
C TYR A 262 -22.51 -25.01 -44.55
N VAL A 263 -21.31 -25.61 -44.69
CA VAL A 263 -20.88 -26.28 -45.94
C VAL A 263 -21.73 -27.49 -46.26
N PHE A 264 -22.30 -28.16 -45.26
CA PHE A 264 -23.21 -29.29 -45.44
C PHE A 264 -24.67 -28.90 -45.67
N SER A 265 -24.98 -27.60 -45.75
CA SER A 265 -26.33 -27.14 -46.08
C SER A 265 -26.71 -27.51 -47.52
N PRO A 266 -27.97 -27.91 -47.79
CA PRO A 266 -28.44 -28.14 -49.17
C PRO A 266 -28.28 -26.94 -50.11
N ASP A 267 -28.28 -25.73 -49.54
CA ASP A 267 -28.13 -24.48 -50.30
C ASP A 267 -26.67 -24.06 -50.50
N TYR A 268 -25.70 -24.84 -50.01
CA TYR A 268 -24.29 -24.53 -50.16
C TYR A 268 -23.81 -24.81 -51.60
N SER A 269 -23.31 -23.77 -52.25
CA SER A 269 -22.79 -23.85 -53.62
C SER A 269 -21.32 -24.27 -53.61
N LEU A 270 -21.09 -25.58 -53.68
CA LEU A 270 -19.75 -26.15 -53.83
C LEU A 270 -19.14 -25.74 -55.17
N LYS A 271 -17.99 -25.08 -55.14
CA LYS A 271 -17.28 -24.63 -56.34
C LYS A 271 -16.87 -25.83 -57.21
N PRO A 272 -16.92 -25.77 -58.54
CA PRO A 272 -16.34 -26.80 -59.39
C PRO A 272 -14.81 -26.88 -59.26
N LEU A 273 -14.23 -28.09 -59.25
CA LEU A 273 -12.77 -28.28 -59.10
C LEU A 273 -11.94 -27.60 -60.19
N ASN A 274 -12.48 -27.44 -61.41
CA ASN A 274 -11.81 -26.70 -62.49
C ASN A 274 -11.66 -25.21 -62.15
N GLU A 275 -12.68 -24.59 -61.53
CA GLU A 275 -12.60 -23.19 -61.08
C GLU A 275 -11.62 -23.03 -59.91
N VAL A 276 -11.59 -24.01 -58.99
CA VAL A 276 -10.63 -24.02 -57.89
C VAL A 276 -9.20 -24.14 -58.42
N ALA A 277 -8.97 -25.00 -59.42
CA ALA A 277 -7.66 -25.17 -60.04
C ALA A 277 -7.17 -23.88 -60.73
N GLU A 278 -8.05 -23.20 -61.47
CA GLU A 278 -7.74 -21.91 -62.11
C GLU A 278 -7.42 -20.83 -61.05
N TYR A 279 -8.16 -20.80 -59.94
CA TYR A 279 -7.88 -19.88 -58.84
C TYR A 279 -6.50 -20.12 -58.23
N ILE A 280 -6.15 -21.38 -57.94
CA ILE A 280 -4.84 -21.75 -57.38
C ILE A 280 -3.71 -21.39 -58.34
N GLN A 281 -3.89 -21.62 -59.64
CA GLN A 281 -2.87 -21.28 -60.65
C GLN A 281 -2.59 -19.77 -60.68
N THR A 282 -3.61 -18.95 -60.44
CA THR A 282 -3.50 -17.49 -60.48
C THR A 282 -3.04 -16.90 -59.15
N HIS A 283 -3.56 -17.37 -58.02
CA HIS A 283 -3.39 -16.74 -56.70
C HIS A 283 -2.41 -17.48 -55.78
N ARG A 284 -2.05 -18.74 -56.09
CA ARG A 284 -1.14 -19.58 -55.31
C ARG A 284 -1.59 -19.89 -53.87
N HIS A 285 -2.87 -19.70 -53.55
CA HIS A 285 -3.52 -20.14 -52.31
C HIS A 285 -4.96 -20.58 -52.59
N LEU A 286 -5.62 -21.18 -51.59
CA LEU A 286 -7.01 -21.62 -51.71
C LEU A 286 -7.99 -20.45 -51.66
N PRO A 287 -9.15 -20.53 -52.35
CA PRO A 287 -10.20 -19.52 -52.27
C PRO A 287 -10.64 -19.29 -50.82
N GLY A 288 -10.60 -18.02 -50.38
CA GLY A 288 -11.02 -17.61 -49.04
C GLY A 288 -10.00 -17.88 -47.92
N VAL A 289 -8.86 -18.50 -48.21
CA VAL A 289 -7.72 -18.57 -47.28
C VAL A 289 -6.79 -17.39 -47.59
N PRO A 290 -6.33 -16.63 -46.58
CA PRO A 290 -5.44 -15.49 -46.82
C PRO A 290 -4.08 -15.96 -47.37
N SER A 291 -3.49 -15.13 -48.22
CA SER A 291 -2.14 -15.28 -48.73
C SER A 291 -1.09 -15.04 -47.63
N ALA A 292 0.14 -15.49 -47.86
CA ALA A 292 1.24 -15.25 -46.92
C ALA A 292 1.51 -13.75 -46.72
N ASP A 293 1.39 -12.94 -47.78
CA ASP A 293 1.61 -11.49 -47.72
C ASP A 293 0.53 -10.80 -46.88
N GLU A 294 -0.73 -11.22 -46.99
CA GLU A 294 -1.83 -10.72 -46.14
C GLU A 294 -1.61 -11.07 -44.66
N VAL A 295 -1.17 -12.30 -44.37
CA VAL A 295 -0.89 -12.73 -42.98
C VAL A 295 0.26 -11.93 -42.36
N VAL A 296 1.28 -11.58 -43.15
CA VAL A 296 2.39 -10.74 -42.68
C VAL A 296 1.94 -9.30 -42.44
N ALA A 297 1.08 -8.76 -43.31
CA ALA A 297 0.61 -7.38 -43.21
C ALA A 297 -0.38 -7.17 -42.07
N ASP A 298 -1.39 -8.04 -41.95
CA ASP A 298 -2.57 -7.81 -41.10
C ASP A 298 -2.61 -8.74 -39.88
N GLY A 299 -1.73 -9.74 -39.83
CA GLY A 299 -1.76 -10.81 -38.83
C GLY A 299 -2.82 -11.87 -39.12
N LEU A 300 -2.94 -12.85 -38.21
CA LEU A 300 -3.87 -13.97 -38.36
C LEU A 300 -4.82 -14.05 -37.16
N ASP A 301 -6.12 -14.02 -37.42
CA ASP A 301 -7.12 -14.41 -36.43
C ASP A 301 -7.18 -15.95 -36.38
N LEU A 302 -6.68 -16.52 -35.29
CA LEU A 302 -6.61 -17.98 -35.12
C LEU A 302 -7.99 -18.65 -35.20
N GLY A 303 -9.04 -18.02 -34.66
CA GLY A 303 -10.38 -18.62 -34.67
C GLY A 303 -11.02 -18.57 -36.05
N ALA A 304 -10.83 -17.46 -36.79
CA ALA A 304 -11.29 -17.36 -38.17
C ALA A 304 -10.52 -18.31 -39.09
N MET A 305 -9.22 -18.47 -38.88
CA MET A 305 -8.39 -19.40 -39.66
C MET A 305 -8.78 -20.85 -39.39
N ASP A 306 -8.95 -21.25 -38.14
CA ASP A 306 -9.38 -22.62 -37.80
C ASP A 306 -10.77 -22.93 -38.40
N ALA A 307 -11.71 -21.98 -38.36
CA ALA A 307 -13.00 -22.14 -39.02
C ALA A 307 -12.86 -22.25 -40.54
N LYS A 308 -12.01 -21.42 -41.17
CA LYS A 308 -11.76 -21.50 -42.62
C LYS A 308 -11.09 -22.80 -43.02
N LEU A 309 -10.17 -23.33 -42.20
CA LEU A 309 -9.57 -24.64 -42.40
C LEU A 309 -10.61 -25.75 -42.31
N LEU A 310 -11.54 -25.68 -41.35
CA LEU A 310 -12.65 -26.63 -41.23
C LEU A 310 -13.57 -26.59 -42.47
N GLU A 311 -13.95 -25.40 -42.94
CA GLU A 311 -14.71 -25.21 -44.19
C GLU A 311 -14.04 -25.93 -45.37
N LYS A 312 -12.71 -25.83 -45.49
CA LYS A 312 -11.98 -26.51 -46.58
C LYS A 312 -11.92 -28.02 -46.40
N ILE A 313 -11.84 -28.52 -45.17
CA ILE A 313 -11.94 -29.96 -44.89
C ILE A 313 -13.34 -30.49 -45.27
N GLU A 314 -14.40 -29.73 -45.01
CA GLU A 314 -15.77 -30.10 -45.37
C GLU A 314 -15.99 -30.07 -46.89
N GLU A 315 -15.51 -29.04 -47.59
CA GLU A 315 -15.52 -28.98 -49.06
C GLU A 315 -14.77 -30.17 -49.69
N LEU A 316 -13.57 -30.48 -49.16
CA LEU A 316 -12.79 -31.65 -49.59
C LEU A 316 -13.56 -32.95 -49.38
N THR A 317 -14.29 -33.06 -48.28
CA THR A 317 -15.15 -34.23 -47.99
C THR A 317 -16.26 -34.36 -49.03
N LEU A 318 -16.90 -33.26 -49.44
CA LEU A 318 -17.92 -33.28 -50.50
C LEU A 318 -17.34 -33.70 -51.86
N TYR A 319 -16.17 -33.18 -52.25
CA TYR A 319 -15.52 -33.63 -53.49
C TYR A 319 -15.16 -35.13 -53.46
N MET A 320 -14.72 -35.65 -52.32
CA MET A 320 -14.44 -37.09 -52.17
C MET A 320 -15.69 -37.94 -52.34
N ILE A 321 -16.83 -37.52 -51.78
CA ILE A 321 -18.12 -38.19 -51.95
C ILE A 321 -18.52 -38.21 -53.43
N GLN A 322 -18.42 -37.06 -54.13
CA GLN A 322 -18.72 -36.97 -55.56
C GLN A 322 -17.78 -37.87 -56.40
N LEU A 323 -16.49 -37.89 -56.06
CA LEU A 323 -15.52 -38.73 -56.74
C LEU A 323 -15.84 -40.22 -56.55
N GLN A 324 -16.16 -40.65 -55.32
CA GLN A 324 -16.53 -42.04 -55.04
C GLN A 324 -17.79 -42.46 -55.79
N GLN A 325 -18.80 -41.59 -55.86
CA GLN A 325 -19.99 -41.84 -56.68
C GLN A 325 -19.63 -42.01 -58.16
N ARG A 326 -18.76 -41.14 -58.70
CA ARG A 326 -18.32 -41.23 -60.09
C ARG A 326 -17.52 -42.50 -60.37
N VAL A 327 -16.66 -42.92 -59.45
CA VAL A 327 -15.92 -44.19 -59.57
C VAL A 327 -16.89 -45.38 -59.61
N ALA A 328 -17.88 -45.41 -58.72
CA ALA A 328 -18.89 -46.47 -58.70
C ALA A 328 -19.72 -46.52 -60.00
N GLU A 329 -20.08 -45.35 -60.55
CA GLU A 329 -20.74 -45.27 -61.88
C GLU A 329 -19.86 -45.83 -62.99
N LEU A 330 -18.57 -45.48 -63.01
CA LEU A 330 -17.62 -45.95 -64.01
C LEU A 330 -17.38 -47.46 -63.89
N GLU A 331 -17.28 -48.00 -62.68
CA GLU A 331 -17.16 -49.45 -62.42
C GLU A 331 -18.41 -50.21 -62.88
N LYS A 332 -19.60 -49.68 -62.61
CA LYS A 332 -20.86 -50.24 -63.09
C LYS A 332 -20.92 -50.24 -64.62
N ALA A 333 -20.58 -49.11 -65.26
CA ALA A 333 -20.54 -49.00 -66.71
C ALA A 333 -19.53 -49.99 -67.33
N ASN A 334 -18.34 -50.14 -66.74
CA ASN A 334 -17.33 -51.11 -67.16
C ASN A 334 -17.83 -52.55 -67.03
N THR A 335 -18.55 -52.87 -65.96
CA THR A 335 -19.16 -54.21 -65.76
C THR A 335 -20.16 -54.50 -66.88
N THR A 336 -21.07 -53.57 -67.16
CA THR A 336 -22.06 -53.70 -68.24
C THR A 336 -21.41 -53.83 -69.62
N LEU A 337 -20.38 -53.02 -69.92
CA LEU A 337 -19.61 -53.12 -71.17
C LEU A 337 -18.93 -54.48 -71.31
N THR A 338 -18.37 -55.01 -70.23
CA THR A 338 -17.71 -56.31 -70.22
C THR A 338 -18.71 -57.45 -70.46
N GLU A 339 -19.90 -57.37 -69.88
CA GLU A 339 -21.00 -58.32 -70.12
C GLU A 339 -21.48 -58.26 -71.58
N GLN A 340 -21.64 -57.06 -72.14
CA GLN A 340 -22.01 -56.89 -73.56
C GLN A 340 -20.95 -57.46 -74.52
N LEU A 341 -19.65 -57.29 -74.22
CA LEU A 341 -18.56 -57.87 -75.01
C LEU A 341 -18.50 -59.40 -74.92
N LYS A 342 -18.90 -60.01 -73.80
CA LYS A 342 -18.99 -61.48 -73.66
C LYS A 342 -20.20 -62.10 -74.37
N SER A 343 -21.22 -61.30 -74.65
CA SER A 343 -22.47 -61.73 -75.31
C SER A 343 -22.44 -61.63 -76.84
N LYS A 344 -21.33 -61.14 -77.41
CA LYS A 344 -21.04 -61.12 -78.85
C LYS A 344 -20.04 -62.20 -79.21
#